data_AF-A0A5C9AGD3-F1
#
_entry.id   AF-A0A5C9AGD3-F1
#
_cell.length_a   1.000
_cell.length_b   1.000
_cell.length_c   1.000
_cell.angle_alpha   90.00
_cell.angle_beta   90.00
_cell.angle_gamma   90.00
#
_symmetry.space_group_name_H-M   'P 1'
#
loop_
_entity.id
_entity.type
_entity.pdbx_description
1 polymer ?
#
loop_
_entity_poly.entity_id
_entity_poly.type
_entity_poly.pdbx_seq_one_letter_code
_entity_poly.pdbx_strand_id
1 'polypeptide(L)'
;KAGLFSRVLNEYVGTEAIPLADILRDDRPVGECLVEVLKEAARRYSQNGGCAGCMVLEGIHSHDPQARDIAVQYYHAAETTIYDYIARRHPQSAQCVTDFMSTVMSGLSAKAREGHSIEQLCATAALAGEAIKTILKE
;
A
#
# COMPACT_ATOMS: atom_id res chain seq x y z
N LYS A 1 18.49 13.43 -16.10
CA LYS A 1 17.49 13.20 -15.02
C LYS A 1 16.66 11.94 -15.24
N ALA A 2 16.20 11.66 -16.48
CA ALA A 2 15.29 10.54 -16.79
C ALA A 2 15.64 9.19 -16.09
N GLY A 3 16.80 8.58 -16.40
CA GLY A 3 17.15 7.29 -15.80
C GLY A 3 17.47 7.26 -14.29
N LEU A 4 17.58 8.41 -13.60
CA LEU A 4 17.87 8.42 -12.17
C LEU A 4 16.65 8.02 -11.35
N PHE A 5 15.46 8.54 -11.70
CA PHE A 5 14.24 8.22 -10.97
C PHE A 5 13.89 6.73 -11.08
N SER A 6 14.03 6.14 -12.26
CA SER A 6 13.81 4.70 -12.46
C SER A 6 14.73 3.83 -11.60
N ARG A 7 16.00 4.24 -11.41
CA ARG A 7 16.94 3.52 -10.53
C ARG A 7 16.55 3.64 -9.06
N VAL A 8 16.20 4.84 -8.61
CA VAL A 8 15.76 5.08 -7.23
C VAL A 8 14.45 4.34 -6.94
N LEU A 9 13.52 4.31 -7.89
CA LEU A 9 12.27 3.57 -7.76
C LEU A 9 12.51 2.06 -7.62
N ASN A 10 13.42 1.49 -8.40
CA ASN A 10 13.77 0.07 -8.27
C ASN A 10 14.43 -0.25 -6.91
N GLU A 11 15.32 0.62 -6.44
CA GLU A 11 15.93 0.47 -5.11
C GLU A 11 14.88 0.57 -4.00
N TYR A 12 13.98 1.54 -4.09
CA TYR A 12 12.86 1.73 -3.17
C TYR A 12 12.00 0.47 -3.08
N VAL A 13 11.64 -0.13 -4.22
CA VAL A 13 10.84 -1.37 -4.22
C VAL A 13 11.58 -2.54 -3.57
N GLY A 14 12.91 -2.62 -3.74
CA GLY A 14 13.70 -3.68 -3.14
C GLY A 14 13.94 -3.56 -1.63
N THR A 15 13.80 -2.37 -1.06
CA THR A 15 14.29 -2.07 0.31
C THR A 15 13.25 -1.41 1.21
N GLU A 16 12.46 -0.48 0.66
CA GLU A 16 11.59 0.43 1.40
C GLU A 16 10.09 0.19 1.14
N ALA A 17 9.71 -0.54 0.10
CA ALA A 17 8.32 -0.90 -0.14
C ALA A 17 7.74 -1.81 0.96
N ILE A 18 6.41 -1.82 1.08
CA ILE A 18 5.69 -2.65 2.06
C ILE A 18 5.93 -4.14 1.72
N PRO A 19 6.43 -4.96 2.66
CA PRO A 19 6.77 -6.36 2.39
C PRO A 19 5.49 -7.23 2.41
N LEU A 20 4.68 -7.13 1.36
CA LEU A 20 3.39 -7.83 1.27
C LEU A 20 3.55 -9.35 1.48
N ALA A 21 4.60 -9.95 0.92
CA ALA A 21 4.85 -11.39 1.05
C ALA A 21 5.10 -11.84 2.50
N ASP A 22 5.68 -10.97 3.34
CA ASP A 22 5.97 -11.28 4.74
C ASP A 22 4.72 -11.09 5.63
N ILE A 23 3.83 -10.17 5.24
CA ILE A 23 2.63 -9.80 6.02
C ILE A 23 1.44 -10.70 5.66
N LEU A 24 1.22 -10.99 4.37
CA LEU A 24 0.06 -11.70 3.84
C LEU A 24 0.23 -13.22 3.98
N ARG A 25 0.12 -13.71 5.21
CA ARG A 25 0.34 -15.12 5.55
C ARG A 25 -0.96 -15.93 5.57
N ASP A 26 -0.91 -17.14 5.03
CA ASP A 26 -2.07 -18.02 4.95
C ASP A 26 -2.47 -18.65 6.30
N ASP A 27 -1.58 -18.62 7.29
CA ASP A 27 -1.80 -19.18 8.63
C ASP A 27 -2.46 -18.20 9.63
N ARG A 28 -2.87 -17.02 9.15
CA ARG A 28 -3.52 -15.96 9.94
C ARG A 28 -4.82 -15.48 9.29
N PRO A 29 -5.78 -14.91 10.03
CA PRO A 29 -7.00 -14.33 9.44
C PRO A 29 -6.69 -13.29 8.36
N VAL A 30 -7.51 -13.21 7.30
CA VAL A 30 -7.25 -12.33 6.15
C VAL A 30 -7.28 -10.88 6.61
N GLY A 31 -8.33 -10.50 7.34
CA GLY A 31 -8.55 -9.17 7.87
C GLY A 31 -7.40 -8.71 8.76
N GLU A 32 -6.90 -9.56 9.64
CA GLU A 32 -5.72 -9.23 10.46
C GLU A 32 -4.49 -8.90 9.61
N CYS A 33 -4.20 -9.70 8.58
CA CYS A 33 -3.04 -9.45 7.73
C CYS A 33 -3.19 -8.15 6.93
N LEU A 34 -4.40 -7.87 6.43
CA LEU A 34 -4.69 -6.61 5.73
C LEU A 34 -4.57 -5.39 6.65
N VAL A 35 -5.01 -5.51 7.91
CA VAL A 35 -4.78 -4.45 8.92
C VAL A 35 -3.29 -4.21 9.13
N GLU A 36 -2.48 -5.26 9.22
CA GLU A 36 -1.03 -5.12 9.34
C GLU A 36 -0.39 -4.47 8.10
N VAL A 37 -0.90 -4.75 6.89
CA VAL A 37 -0.48 -4.02 5.67
C VAL A 37 -0.76 -2.52 5.82
N LEU A 38 -1.95 -2.13 6.27
CA LEU A 38 -2.31 -0.71 6.44
C LEU A 38 -1.47 -0.01 7.52
N LYS A 39 -1.17 -0.70 8.62
CA LYS A 39 -0.28 -0.17 9.67
C LYS A 39 1.14 0.02 9.16
N GLU A 40 1.67 -0.97 8.44
CA GLU A 40 3.02 -0.85 7.89
C GLU A 40 3.09 0.22 6.80
N ALA A 41 2.02 0.40 6.01
CA ALA A 41 1.88 1.53 5.10
C ALA A 41 1.95 2.87 5.84
N ALA A 42 1.15 3.06 6.89
CA ALA A 42 1.18 4.28 7.70
C ALA A 42 2.58 4.56 8.26
N ARG A 43 3.26 3.54 8.81
CA ARG A 43 4.61 3.66 9.35
C ARG A 43 5.61 4.07 8.27
N ARG A 44 5.65 3.35 7.15
CA ARG A 44 6.61 3.60 6.06
C ARG A 44 6.38 4.94 5.37
N TYR A 45 5.13 5.30 5.10
CA TYR A 45 4.80 6.57 4.44
C TYR A 45 5.13 7.77 5.32
N SER A 46 5.06 7.62 6.65
CA SER A 46 5.44 8.65 7.62
C SER A 46 6.95 8.79 7.85
N GLN A 47 7.79 7.94 7.23
CA GLN A 47 9.24 8.07 7.35
C GLN A 47 9.72 9.44 6.86
N ASN A 48 10.92 9.83 7.26
CA ASN A 48 11.52 11.13 6.93
C ASN A 48 10.65 12.34 7.38
N GLY A 49 9.98 12.20 8.53
CA GLY A 49 9.22 13.30 9.15
C GLY A 49 7.83 13.52 8.56
N GLY A 50 7.19 12.47 8.05
CA GLY A 50 5.85 12.53 7.46
C GLY A 50 5.87 12.67 5.95
N CYS A 51 6.87 13.32 5.34
CA CYS A 51 6.78 13.76 3.95
C CYS A 51 7.14 12.71 2.88
N ALA A 52 7.42 11.44 3.24
CA ALA A 52 7.92 10.46 2.28
C ALA A 52 6.83 9.93 1.33
N GLY A 53 5.70 9.49 1.87
CA GLY A 53 4.67 8.81 1.07
C GLY A 53 5.17 7.53 0.38
N CYS A 54 4.42 7.06 -0.61
CA CYS A 54 4.80 5.92 -1.46
C CYS A 54 5.45 6.40 -2.76
N MET A 55 6.70 6.00 -2.99
CA MET A 55 7.40 6.39 -4.22
C MET A 55 6.78 5.79 -5.48
N VAL A 56 6.12 4.63 -5.37
CA VAL A 56 5.38 4.03 -6.49
C VAL A 56 4.21 4.92 -6.89
N LEU A 57 3.42 5.41 -5.93
CA LEU A 57 2.30 6.30 -6.21
C LEU A 57 2.75 7.65 -6.79
N GLU A 58 3.94 8.13 -6.42
CA GLU A 58 4.55 9.30 -7.05
C GLU A 58 5.02 9.00 -8.48
N GLY A 59 5.61 7.84 -8.68
CA GLY A 59 6.11 7.41 -9.97
C GLY A 59 5.02 7.34 -11.03
N ILE A 60 3.79 6.96 -10.67
CA ILE A 60 2.63 6.95 -11.59
C ILE A 60 2.37 8.34 -12.20
N HIS A 61 2.66 9.41 -11.47
CA HIS A 61 2.48 10.79 -11.92
C HIS A 61 3.73 11.38 -12.59
N SER A 62 4.79 10.59 -12.78
CA SER A 62 6.05 11.05 -13.35
C SER A 62 5.90 11.51 -14.82
N HIS A 63 6.62 12.58 -15.16
CA HIS A 63 6.77 13.04 -16.54
C HIS A 63 7.78 12.21 -17.35
N ASP A 64 8.57 11.36 -16.68
CA ASP A 64 9.41 10.37 -17.36
C ASP A 64 8.56 9.12 -17.66
N PRO A 65 8.34 8.79 -18.95
CA PRO A 65 7.54 7.63 -19.32
C PRO A 65 8.07 6.32 -18.76
N GLN A 66 9.39 6.12 -18.74
CA GLN A 66 9.99 4.87 -18.26
C GLN A 66 9.75 4.71 -16.75
N ALA A 67 9.96 5.78 -15.99
CA ALA A 67 9.68 5.80 -14.56
C ALA A 67 8.21 5.50 -14.25
N ARG A 68 7.31 6.13 -15.01
CA ARG A 68 5.88 5.94 -14.88
C ARG A 68 5.47 4.51 -15.18
N ASP A 69 5.96 3.94 -16.27
CA ASP A 69 5.60 2.59 -16.68
C ASP A 69 6.06 1.56 -15.62
N ILE A 70 7.27 1.72 -15.07
CA ILE A 70 7.77 0.90 -13.97
C ILE A 70 6.88 1.05 -12.72
N ALA A 71 6.51 2.28 -12.36
CA ALA A 71 5.65 2.54 -11.20
C ALA A 71 4.26 1.92 -11.37
N VAL A 72 3.66 2.04 -12.55
CA VAL A 72 2.36 1.44 -12.88
C VAL A 72 2.43 -0.09 -12.78
N GLN A 73 3.52 -0.70 -13.25
CA GLN A 73 3.73 -2.15 -13.12
C GLN A 73 3.79 -2.58 -11.65
N TYR A 74 4.55 -1.88 -10.80
CA TYR A 74 4.62 -2.19 -9.38
C TYR A 74 3.30 -1.97 -8.65
N TYR A 75 2.56 -0.92 -9.01
CA TYR A 75 1.24 -0.64 -8.46
C TYR A 75 0.26 -1.79 -8.76
N HIS A 76 0.16 -2.21 -10.03
CA HIS A 76 -0.72 -3.31 -10.40
C HIS A 76 -0.28 -4.66 -9.83
N ALA A 77 1.03 -4.90 -9.71
CA ALA A 77 1.54 -6.11 -9.05
C ALA A 77 1.14 -6.17 -7.56
N ALA A 78 1.19 -5.04 -6.86
CA ALA A 78 0.74 -4.94 -5.48
C ALA A 78 -0.78 -5.16 -5.35
N GLU A 79 -1.59 -4.52 -6.20
CA GLU A 79 -3.04 -4.74 -6.22
C GLU A 79 -3.40 -6.20 -6.51
N THR A 80 -2.75 -6.81 -7.50
CA THR A 80 -2.96 -8.22 -7.87
C THR A 80 -2.61 -9.14 -6.69
N THR A 81 -1.48 -8.88 -6.02
CA THR A 81 -1.05 -9.66 -4.85
C THR A 81 -2.08 -9.62 -3.72
N ILE A 82 -2.62 -8.42 -3.43
CA ILE A 82 -3.66 -8.24 -2.40
C ILE A 82 -4.95 -8.94 -2.83
N TYR A 83 -5.38 -8.77 -4.07
CA TYR A 83 -6.57 -9.40 -4.62
C TYR A 83 -6.48 -10.92 -4.53
N ASP A 84 -5.40 -11.53 -5.03
CA ASP A 84 -5.21 -12.98 -5.05
C ASP A 84 -5.16 -13.54 -3.63
N TYR A 85 -4.54 -12.83 -2.69
CA TYR A 85 -4.53 -13.21 -1.28
C TYR A 85 -5.94 -13.26 -0.69
N ILE A 86 -6.76 -12.22 -0.93
CA ILE A 86 -8.13 -12.16 -0.43
C ILE A 86 -9.00 -13.20 -1.12
N ALA A 87 -8.90 -13.33 -2.45
CA ALA A 87 -9.76 -14.19 -3.26
C ALA A 87 -9.64 -15.67 -2.91
N ARG A 88 -8.48 -16.11 -2.40
CA ARG A 88 -8.28 -17.48 -1.93
C ARG A 88 -9.22 -17.90 -0.79
N ARG A 89 -9.69 -16.95 0.03
CA ARG A 89 -10.54 -17.24 1.20
C ARG A 89 -11.86 -16.47 1.22
N HIS A 90 -11.89 -15.30 0.58
CA HIS A 90 -13.04 -14.39 0.50
C HIS A 90 -13.29 -13.93 -0.94
N PRO A 91 -13.54 -14.85 -1.90
CA PRO A 91 -13.65 -14.52 -3.32
C PRO A 91 -14.76 -13.51 -3.64
N GLN A 92 -15.85 -13.52 -2.88
CA GLN A 92 -16.97 -12.59 -3.08
C GLN A 92 -16.64 -11.15 -2.66
N SER A 93 -15.70 -10.96 -1.72
CA SER A 93 -15.32 -9.64 -1.20
C SER A 93 -14.00 -9.14 -1.80
N ALA A 94 -13.26 -10.00 -2.52
CA ALA A 94 -11.90 -9.72 -2.98
C ALA A 94 -11.76 -8.42 -3.76
N GLN A 95 -12.63 -8.17 -4.74
CA GLN A 95 -12.59 -6.95 -5.53
C GLN A 95 -12.83 -5.71 -4.65
N CYS A 96 -13.96 -5.67 -3.95
CA CYS A 96 -14.36 -4.53 -3.13
C CYS A 96 -13.33 -4.20 -2.03
N VAL A 97 -12.78 -5.23 -1.37
CA VAL A 97 -11.76 -5.03 -0.34
C VAL A 97 -10.44 -4.57 -0.95
N THR A 98 -10.04 -5.07 -2.13
CA THR A 98 -8.84 -4.59 -2.83
C THR A 98 -8.97 -3.13 -3.24
N ASP A 99 -10.12 -2.73 -3.80
CA ASP A 99 -10.41 -1.34 -4.18
C ASP A 99 -10.35 -0.41 -2.96
N PHE A 100 -10.92 -0.86 -1.83
CA PHE A 100 -10.88 -0.14 -0.57
C PHE A 100 -9.44 -0.01 -0.05
N MET A 101 -8.68 -1.10 -0.03
CA MET A 101 -7.26 -1.11 0.36
C MET A 101 -6.45 -0.13 -0.48
N SER A 102 -6.59 -0.18 -1.80
CA SER A 102 -5.88 0.69 -2.74
C SER A 102 -6.20 2.18 -2.50
N THR A 103 -7.48 2.48 -2.25
CA THR A 103 -7.94 3.83 -1.91
C THR A 103 -7.34 4.32 -0.59
N VAL A 104 -7.39 3.49 0.46
CA VAL A 104 -6.86 3.85 1.79
C VAL A 104 -5.35 4.04 1.73
N MET A 105 -4.61 3.14 1.08
CA MET A 105 -3.15 3.24 0.94
C MET A 105 -2.76 4.50 0.16
N SER A 106 -3.49 4.83 -0.90
CA SER A 106 -3.28 6.07 -1.65
C SER A 106 -3.55 7.31 -0.82
N GLY A 107 -4.63 7.31 -0.03
CA GLY A 107 -4.95 8.38 0.91
C GLY A 107 -3.90 8.56 2.00
N LEU A 108 -3.41 7.45 2.60
CA LEU A 108 -2.34 7.48 3.60
C LEU A 108 -1.06 8.08 3.02
N SER A 109 -0.66 7.66 1.81
CA SER A 109 0.51 8.19 1.10
C SER A 109 0.39 9.69 0.81
N ALA A 110 -0.79 10.14 0.36
CA ALA A 110 -1.06 11.55 0.10
C ALA A 110 -1.02 12.37 1.40
N LYS A 111 -1.69 11.91 2.46
CA LYS A 111 -1.74 12.62 3.74
C LYS A 111 -0.40 12.67 4.46
N ALA A 112 0.42 11.63 4.32
CA ALA A 112 1.81 11.68 4.77
C ALA A 112 2.53 12.88 4.14
N ARG A 113 2.50 13.01 2.80
CA ARG A 113 3.13 14.13 2.07
C ARG A 113 2.56 15.50 2.44
N GLU A 114 1.30 15.58 2.85
CA GLU A 114 0.69 16.81 3.39
C GLU A 114 1.15 17.14 4.83
N GLY A 115 1.95 16.27 5.46
CA GLY A 115 2.54 16.48 6.79
C GLY A 115 1.75 15.83 7.93
N HIS A 116 0.84 14.89 7.65
CA HIS A 116 0.18 14.14 8.72
C HIS A 116 1.21 13.33 9.52
N SER A 117 1.03 13.32 10.84
CA SER A 117 1.87 12.56 11.75
C SER A 117 1.62 11.05 11.62
N ILE A 118 2.58 10.25 12.08
CA ILE A 118 2.43 8.80 12.15
C ILE A 118 1.20 8.39 12.96
N GLU A 119 0.89 9.10 14.04
CA GLU A 119 -0.30 8.83 14.88
C GLU A 119 -1.59 9.05 14.09
N GLN A 120 -1.67 10.13 13.30
CA GLN A 120 -2.84 10.42 12.47
C GLN A 120 -3.04 9.35 11.39
N LEU A 121 -1.97 8.94 10.72
CA LEU A 121 -2.03 7.89 9.69
C LEU A 121 -2.37 6.52 10.30
N CYS A 122 -1.77 6.17 11.44
CA CYS A 122 -2.07 4.94 12.16
C CYS A 122 -3.53 4.89 12.64
N ALA A 123 -4.10 6.01 13.08
CA ALA A 123 -5.51 6.10 13.45
C ALA A 123 -6.43 5.83 12.25
N THR A 124 -6.13 6.41 11.08
CA THR A 124 -6.86 6.12 9.84
C THR A 124 -6.72 4.66 9.42
N ALA A 125 -5.51 4.10 9.48
CA ALA A 125 -5.26 2.68 9.18
C ALA A 125 -6.04 1.74 10.11
N ALA A 126 -6.13 2.06 11.40
CA ALA A 126 -6.90 1.28 12.37
C ALA A 126 -8.41 1.28 12.05
N LEU A 127 -8.99 2.45 11.75
CA LEU A 127 -10.40 2.57 11.38
C LEU A 127 -10.72 1.79 10.09
N ALA A 128 -9.86 1.91 9.07
CA ALA A 128 -9.99 1.15 7.84
C ALA A 128 -9.87 -0.38 8.10
N GLY A 129 -8.99 -0.78 9.01
CA GLY A 129 -8.84 -2.17 9.41
C GLY A 129 -10.11 -2.78 10.02
N GLU A 130 -10.81 -2.04 10.88
CA GLU A 130 -12.09 -2.48 11.44
C GLU A 130 -13.19 -2.60 10.38
N ALA A 131 -13.21 -1.69 9.40
CA ALA A 131 -14.12 -1.81 8.26
C ALA A 131 -13.84 -3.07 7.43
N ILE A 132 -12.57 -3.40 7.19
CA ILE A 132 -12.18 -4.63 6.46
C ILE A 132 -12.64 -5.88 7.19
N LYS A 133 -12.36 -5.99 8.49
CA LYS A 133 -12.81 -7.13 9.31
C LYS A 133 -14.32 -7.30 9.25
N THR A 134 -15.05 -6.18 9.34
CA THR A 134 -16.52 -6.17 9.20
C THR A 134 -16.98 -6.71 7.84
N ILE A 135 -16.35 -6.29 6.74
CA ILE A 135 -16.69 -6.76 5.38
C ILE A 135 -16.37 -8.25 5.21
N LEU A 136 -15.26 -8.71 5.78
CA LEU A 136 -14.81 -10.10 5.72
C LEU A 136 -15.51 -11.02 6.73
N LYS A 137 -16.26 -10.45 7.69
CA LYS A 137 -16.91 -11.15 8.80
C LYS A 137 -15.91 -11.91 9.68
N GLU A 138 -14.77 -11.26 9.96
CA GLU A 138 -13.71 -11.72 10.87
C GLU A 138 -13.67 -10.91 12.16
#